data_AF-X1LX41-F1
#
_entry.id   AF-X1LX41-F1
#
_cell.length_a   1.000
_cell.length_b   1.000
_cell.length_c   1.000
_cell.angle_alpha   90.00
_cell.angle_beta   90.00
_cell.angle_gamma   90.00
#
_symmetry.space_group_name_H-M   'P 1'
#
loop_
_entity.id
_entity.type
_entity.pdbx_description
1 polymer ?
#
loop_
_entity_poly.entity_id
_entity_poly.type
_entity_poly.pdbx_seq_one_letter_code
_entity_poly.pdbx_strand_id
1 'polypeptide(L)'
;MGTIGNQYSEWIELYNASDKEIDLNNWKLYKDGGDVLVFVLTEKIASGGYLIIERTTDSSPDPLPDIDDESGKFGGGGLINLPRGEHLVLKNVEGNVVKDLDFSTNGWPAGDNSTKQTMERTTTDWQTSLNPGGTPKAPNSSGAVEEPEEEEEAKEEEPEAPPAITSNQPPIANAGDNIIGFVNQEIEFDGTKSSDPDEDELFCSWNMGNGKVIDKP
;
A
#
# COMPACT_ATOMS: atom_id res chain seq x y z
N MET A 1 -5.35 -5.50 11.96
CA MET A 1 -6.08 -5.73 10.70
C MET A 1 -7.08 -4.61 10.44
N GLY A 2 -7.60 -4.57 9.23
CA GLY A 2 -8.35 -3.42 8.73
C GLY A 2 -7.44 -2.27 8.31
N THR A 3 -7.99 -1.35 7.54
CA THR A 3 -7.40 -0.04 7.25
C THR A 3 -7.78 0.96 8.35
N ILE A 4 -7.43 2.24 8.17
CA ILE A 4 -7.93 3.34 9.02
C ILE A 4 -9.45 3.50 8.86
N GLY A 5 -9.99 3.26 7.66
CA GLY A 5 -11.41 3.41 7.35
C GLY A 5 -12.29 2.35 8.01
N ASN A 6 -11.88 1.08 8.03
CA ASN A 6 -12.68 0.02 8.66
C ASN A 6 -11.81 -1.19 9.11
N GLN A 7 -12.14 -1.74 10.29
CA GLN A 7 -11.53 -2.98 10.80
C GLN A 7 -11.74 -4.21 9.90
N TYR A 8 -12.78 -4.19 9.05
CA TYR A 8 -13.11 -5.26 8.11
C TYR A 8 -12.44 -5.12 6.74
N SER A 9 -11.76 -3.99 6.47
CA SER A 9 -10.96 -3.74 5.25
C SER A 9 -9.65 -4.51 5.33
N GLU A 10 -9.75 -5.82 5.19
CA GLU A 10 -8.62 -6.75 5.21
C GLU A 10 -8.16 -7.00 3.78
N TRP A 11 -6.85 -7.10 3.57
CA TRP A 11 -6.28 -7.43 2.27
C TRP A 11 -5.00 -8.25 2.43
N ILE A 12 -4.59 -8.91 1.36
CA ILE A 12 -3.35 -9.70 1.26
C ILE A 12 -2.71 -9.35 -0.08
N GLU A 13 -1.40 -9.11 -0.10
CA GLU A 13 -0.66 -8.89 -1.34
C GLU A 13 0.23 -10.08 -1.70
N LEU A 14 0.31 -10.38 -3.00
CA LEU A 14 1.22 -11.33 -3.60
C LEU A 14 2.22 -10.59 -4.49
N TYR A 15 3.52 -10.83 -4.27
CA TYR A 15 4.62 -10.33 -5.11
C TYR A 15 5.21 -11.45 -5.96
N ASN A 16 5.37 -11.20 -7.26
CA ASN A 16 6.02 -12.13 -8.19
C ASN A 16 7.53 -11.85 -8.30
N ALA A 17 8.30 -12.54 -7.46
CA ALA A 17 9.77 -12.47 -7.45
C ALA A 17 10.47 -13.23 -8.61
N SER A 18 9.73 -13.72 -9.62
CA SER A 18 10.30 -14.45 -10.77
C SER A 18 10.54 -13.53 -11.97
N ASP A 19 11.28 -14.03 -12.96
CA ASP A 19 11.65 -13.33 -14.20
C ASP A 19 10.56 -13.38 -15.31
N LYS A 20 9.35 -13.84 -14.97
CA LYS A 20 8.26 -14.14 -15.92
C LYS A 20 6.89 -13.81 -15.32
N GLU A 21 5.90 -13.59 -16.19
CA GLU A 21 4.49 -13.58 -15.79
C GLU A 21 4.09 -14.93 -15.16
N ILE A 22 3.37 -14.88 -14.03
CA ILE A 22 2.72 -16.02 -13.42
C ILE A 22 1.21 -15.87 -13.59
N ASP A 23 0.58 -16.88 -14.20
CA ASP A 23 -0.86 -17.01 -14.29
C ASP A 23 -1.41 -17.69 -13.03
N LEU A 24 -2.23 -16.95 -12.26
CA LEU A 24 -2.82 -17.43 -11.01
C LEU A 24 -4.25 -17.95 -11.19
N ASN A 25 -4.75 -18.09 -12.42
CA ASN A 25 -6.08 -18.63 -12.68
C ASN A 25 -6.31 -19.97 -11.97
N ASN A 26 -7.36 -20.03 -11.15
CA ASN A 26 -7.75 -21.17 -10.31
C ASN A 26 -6.72 -21.59 -9.25
N TRP A 27 -5.68 -20.80 -8.98
CA TRP A 27 -4.91 -20.90 -7.74
C TRP A 27 -5.81 -20.52 -6.57
N LYS A 28 -5.46 -21.04 -5.39
CA LYS A 28 -6.33 -20.94 -4.21
C LYS A 28 -5.53 -20.58 -2.98
N LEU A 29 -5.96 -19.50 -2.33
CA LEU A 29 -5.51 -19.16 -1.00
C LEU A 29 -6.38 -19.86 0.02
N TYR A 30 -5.75 -20.54 0.97
CA TYR A 30 -6.39 -21.21 2.09
C TYR A 30 -5.87 -20.65 3.42
N LYS A 31 -6.63 -20.90 4.48
CA LYS A 31 -6.21 -20.78 5.87
C LYS A 31 -6.39 -22.12 6.59
N ASP A 32 -6.09 -22.15 7.89
CA ASP A 32 -6.16 -23.34 8.74
C ASP A 32 -5.37 -24.53 8.12
N GLY A 33 -4.10 -24.29 7.79
CA GLY A 33 -3.19 -25.31 7.24
C GLY A 33 -3.53 -25.81 5.84
N GLY A 34 -4.48 -25.17 5.16
CA GLY A 34 -4.91 -25.56 3.82
C GLY A 34 -6.30 -26.19 3.75
N ASP A 35 -7.05 -26.23 4.87
CA ASP A 35 -8.36 -26.87 4.97
C ASP A 35 -9.52 -25.90 4.67
N VAL A 36 -9.38 -24.60 4.96
CA VAL A 36 -10.43 -23.59 4.76
C VAL A 36 -10.08 -22.68 3.58
N LEU A 37 -10.89 -22.72 2.52
CA LEU A 37 -10.71 -21.84 1.35
C LEU A 37 -10.98 -20.37 1.73
N VAL A 38 -10.02 -19.50 1.43
CA VAL A 38 -10.13 -18.04 1.59
C VAL A 38 -10.58 -17.41 0.27
N PHE A 39 -9.83 -17.66 -0.81
CA PHE A 39 -10.04 -17.00 -2.10
C PHE A 39 -9.63 -17.91 -3.28
N VAL A 40 -10.24 -17.71 -4.44
CA VAL A 40 -9.86 -18.35 -5.71
C VAL A 40 -9.39 -17.24 -6.65
N LEU A 41 -8.14 -17.32 -7.10
CA LEU A 41 -7.53 -16.30 -7.93
C LEU A 41 -7.90 -16.51 -9.41
N THR A 42 -7.94 -15.41 -10.14
CA THR A 42 -8.36 -15.26 -11.53
C THR A 42 -7.39 -14.39 -12.34
N GLU A 43 -6.64 -13.51 -11.68
CA GLU A 43 -5.69 -12.62 -12.32
C GLU A 43 -4.30 -13.22 -12.58
N LYS A 44 -3.43 -12.42 -13.20
CA LYS A 44 -2.02 -12.72 -13.42
C LYS A 44 -1.12 -11.69 -12.74
N ILE A 45 0.13 -12.08 -12.51
CA ILE A 45 1.15 -11.14 -12.02
C ILE A 45 2.34 -11.13 -12.99
N ALA A 46 2.64 -9.96 -13.56
CA ALA A 46 3.85 -9.74 -14.36
C ALA A 46 5.14 -10.03 -13.54
N SER A 47 6.28 -10.18 -14.22
CA SER A 47 7.59 -10.26 -13.55
C SER A 47 7.81 -9.03 -12.66
N GLY A 48 8.14 -9.21 -11.38
CA GLY A 48 8.28 -8.10 -10.44
C GLY A 48 6.98 -7.38 -10.08
N GLY A 49 5.82 -7.89 -10.49
CA GLY A 49 4.52 -7.29 -10.22
C GLY A 49 3.94 -7.65 -8.85
N TYR A 50 2.88 -6.92 -8.48
CA TYR A 50 2.10 -7.09 -7.26
C TYR A 50 0.63 -7.30 -7.60
N LEU A 51 -0.05 -8.15 -6.83
CA LEU A 51 -1.50 -8.37 -6.88
C LEU A 51 -2.07 -8.36 -5.47
N ILE A 52 -3.04 -7.49 -5.24
CA ILE A 52 -3.78 -7.39 -3.99
C ILE A 52 -5.06 -8.23 -4.07
N ILE A 53 -5.38 -8.87 -2.96
CA ILE A 53 -6.59 -9.64 -2.74
C ILE A 53 -7.33 -8.98 -1.59
N GLU A 54 -8.43 -8.30 -1.89
CA GLU A 54 -9.21 -7.51 -0.96
C GLU A 54 -10.42 -8.26 -0.42
N ARG A 55 -10.69 -8.07 0.88
CA ARG A 55 -11.87 -8.64 1.53
C ARG A 55 -13.05 -7.68 1.51
N THR A 56 -14.03 -7.95 0.65
CA THR A 56 -15.26 -7.17 0.58
C THR A 56 -16.33 -7.67 1.56
N THR A 57 -17.03 -6.73 2.19
CA THR A 57 -18.18 -6.97 3.08
C THR A 57 -19.22 -5.88 2.90
N ASP A 58 -20.45 -6.11 3.36
CA ASP A 58 -21.52 -5.11 3.32
C ASP A 58 -21.16 -3.80 4.07
N SER A 59 -20.17 -3.84 4.97
CA SER A 59 -19.65 -2.67 5.71
C SER A 59 -18.31 -2.12 5.19
N SER A 60 -17.63 -2.87 4.31
CA SER A 60 -16.39 -2.50 3.63
C SER A 60 -16.46 -3.07 2.21
N PRO A 61 -17.28 -2.48 1.31
CA PRO A 61 -17.44 -2.98 -0.06
C PRO A 61 -16.18 -2.74 -0.91
N ASP A 62 -15.34 -1.79 -0.47
CA ASP A 62 -14.18 -1.26 -1.15
C ASP A 62 -13.10 -0.95 -0.08
N PRO A 63 -12.19 -1.90 0.20
CA PRO A 63 -11.16 -1.77 1.23
C PRO A 63 -10.03 -0.77 0.90
N LEU A 64 -9.62 -0.67 -0.37
CA LEU A 64 -8.56 0.19 -0.91
C LEU A 64 -9.04 0.91 -2.20
N PRO A 65 -9.78 2.02 -2.09
CA PRO A 65 -10.51 2.65 -3.21
C PRO A 65 -9.70 3.09 -4.44
N ASP A 66 -8.37 3.18 -4.31
CA ASP A 66 -7.46 3.58 -5.39
C ASP A 66 -6.86 2.38 -6.14
N ILE A 67 -7.31 1.15 -5.87
CA ILE A 67 -6.75 -0.11 -6.38
C ILE A 67 -7.86 -1.01 -6.95
N ASP A 68 -7.75 -1.36 -8.24
CA ASP A 68 -8.68 -2.24 -8.96
C ASP A 68 -8.00 -3.58 -9.28
N ASP A 69 -7.81 -4.40 -8.24
CA ASP A 69 -7.23 -5.76 -8.30
C ASP A 69 -8.31 -6.83 -7.94
N GLU A 70 -7.95 -7.94 -7.29
CA GLU A 70 -8.89 -9.00 -6.90
C GLU A 70 -9.66 -8.64 -5.63
N SER A 71 -10.99 -8.72 -5.65
CA SER A 71 -11.82 -8.40 -4.47
C SER A 71 -12.95 -9.40 -4.26
N GLY A 72 -13.27 -9.71 -2.98
CA GLY A 72 -14.35 -10.66 -2.67
C GLY A 72 -14.42 -11.17 -1.23
N LYS A 73 -15.24 -12.20 -1.01
CA LYS A 73 -15.50 -12.74 0.34
C LYS A 73 -14.48 -13.81 0.73
N PHE A 74 -13.82 -13.61 1.89
CA PHE A 74 -12.82 -14.53 2.45
C PHE A 74 -13.47 -15.74 3.15
N GLY A 75 -14.09 -16.64 2.38
CA GLY A 75 -14.74 -17.85 2.91
C GLY A 75 -15.88 -17.61 3.92
N GLY A 76 -16.41 -16.37 3.99
CA GLY A 76 -17.42 -15.93 4.96
C GLY A 76 -16.85 -15.38 6.28
N GLY A 77 -15.56 -15.56 6.55
CA GLY A 77 -14.86 -14.97 7.69
C GLY A 77 -13.97 -13.79 7.30
N GLY A 78 -13.25 -13.24 8.27
CA GLY A 78 -12.01 -12.49 8.03
C GLY A 78 -10.79 -13.38 8.25
N LEU A 79 -9.62 -12.76 8.31
CA LEU A 79 -8.45 -13.32 8.99
C LEU A 79 -8.66 -13.18 10.52
N ILE A 80 -7.82 -13.80 11.34
CA ILE A 80 -7.78 -13.59 12.80
C ILE A 80 -6.63 -12.63 13.17
N ASN A 81 -6.84 -11.71 14.13
CA ASN A 81 -5.85 -10.69 14.48
C ASN A 81 -4.99 -11.06 15.70
N LEU A 82 -5.63 -11.48 16.80
CA LEU A 82 -5.01 -11.78 18.09
C LEU A 82 -5.90 -12.77 18.88
N PRO A 83 -5.33 -13.58 19.80
CA PRO A 83 -3.90 -13.69 20.14
C PRO A 83 -3.11 -14.60 19.18
N ARG A 84 -3.69 -14.98 18.05
CA ARG A 84 -3.10 -15.83 17.00
C ARG A 84 -3.13 -15.11 15.66
N GLY A 85 -2.23 -15.50 14.76
CA GLY A 85 -2.33 -15.20 13.33
C GLY A 85 -3.03 -16.33 12.59
N GLU A 86 -2.94 -16.32 11.26
CA GLU A 86 -3.46 -17.39 10.41
C GLU A 86 -2.36 -18.39 10.03
N HIS A 87 -2.77 -19.60 9.63
CA HIS A 87 -1.90 -20.53 8.88
C HIS A 87 -2.31 -20.49 7.41
N LEU A 88 -1.68 -19.62 6.63
CA LEU A 88 -2.02 -19.37 5.23
C LEU A 88 -1.27 -20.31 4.29
N VAL A 89 -1.99 -20.89 3.33
CA VAL A 89 -1.43 -21.81 2.33
C VAL A 89 -1.92 -21.43 0.94
N LEU A 90 -1.00 -21.05 0.06
CA LEU A 90 -1.26 -20.80 -1.37
C LEU A 90 -1.00 -22.08 -2.17
N LYS A 91 -2.01 -22.59 -2.86
CA LYS A 91 -1.93 -23.78 -3.73
C LYS A 91 -2.12 -23.39 -5.20
N ASN A 92 -1.33 -23.97 -6.09
CA ASN A 92 -1.51 -23.77 -7.54
C ASN A 92 -2.75 -24.51 -8.07
N VAL A 93 -3.04 -24.35 -9.37
CA VAL A 93 -4.17 -25.01 -10.05
C VAL A 93 -4.16 -26.56 -9.95
N GLU A 94 -2.98 -27.18 -9.79
CA GLU A 94 -2.83 -28.63 -9.61
C GLU A 94 -3.05 -29.09 -8.15
N GLY A 95 -3.16 -28.14 -7.22
CA GLY A 95 -3.25 -28.39 -5.77
C GLY A 95 -1.89 -28.44 -5.05
N ASN A 96 -0.78 -28.22 -5.76
CA ASN A 96 0.56 -28.20 -5.17
C ASN A 96 0.75 -26.93 -4.31
N VAL A 97 1.32 -27.08 -3.12
CA VAL A 97 1.62 -25.95 -2.22
C VAL A 97 2.77 -25.13 -2.79
N VAL A 98 2.52 -23.84 -3.06
CA VAL A 98 3.52 -22.87 -3.52
C VAL A 98 4.03 -22.00 -2.36
N LYS A 99 3.15 -21.69 -1.41
CA LYS A 99 3.51 -20.98 -0.18
C LYS A 99 2.79 -21.55 1.01
N ASP A 100 3.50 -21.67 2.12
CA ASP A 100 3.01 -22.07 3.43
C ASP A 100 3.57 -21.06 4.45
N LEU A 101 2.68 -20.48 5.27
CA LEU A 101 2.99 -19.46 6.28
C LEU A 101 2.16 -19.74 7.55
N ASP A 102 2.77 -20.40 8.54
CA ASP A 102 2.13 -20.68 9.83
C ASP A 102 2.43 -19.60 10.89
N PHE A 103 1.43 -18.78 11.19
CA PHE A 103 1.41 -17.83 12.30
C PHE A 103 0.33 -18.19 13.35
N SER A 104 -0.28 -19.36 13.23
CA SER A 104 -1.41 -19.81 14.07
C SER A 104 -1.04 -19.99 15.53
N THR A 105 0.22 -20.32 15.81
CA THR A 105 0.70 -20.59 17.17
C THR A 105 1.21 -19.33 17.89
N ASN A 106 1.97 -18.48 17.20
CA ASN A 106 2.73 -17.37 17.82
C ASN A 106 2.13 -15.97 17.60
N GLY A 107 1.08 -15.83 16.79
CA GLY A 107 0.60 -14.52 16.35
C GLY A 107 1.25 -14.08 15.04
N TRP A 108 0.70 -13.03 14.42
CA TRP A 108 1.40 -12.34 13.32
C TRP A 108 2.74 -11.79 13.84
N PRO A 109 3.87 -12.05 13.16
CA PRO A 109 5.18 -11.64 13.63
C PRO A 109 5.40 -10.11 13.58
N ALA A 110 4.58 -9.38 12.82
CA ALA A 110 4.68 -7.93 12.69
C ALA A 110 3.34 -7.30 12.25
N GLY A 111 3.36 -5.98 12.06
CA GLY A 111 2.17 -5.13 11.88
C GLY A 111 1.64 -4.61 13.22
N ASP A 112 0.96 -3.47 13.19
CA ASP A 112 0.34 -2.86 14.38
C ASP A 112 -1.12 -2.47 14.08
N ASN A 113 -2.05 -3.07 14.82
CA ASN A 113 -3.49 -2.87 14.64
C ASN A 113 -3.99 -1.49 15.12
N SER A 114 -3.21 -0.80 15.95
CA SER A 114 -3.51 0.49 16.57
C SER A 114 -3.12 1.63 15.63
N THR A 115 -1.92 1.56 15.05
CA THR A 115 -1.43 2.54 14.07
C THR A 115 -1.80 2.20 12.62
N LYS A 116 -2.32 0.99 12.37
CA LYS A 116 -2.63 0.45 11.03
C LYS A 116 -1.42 0.23 10.13
N GLN A 117 -0.22 0.12 10.70
CA GLN A 117 0.94 -0.40 9.98
C GLN A 117 0.75 -1.89 9.69
N THR A 118 1.11 -2.32 8.48
CA THR A 118 0.89 -3.68 7.98
C THR A 118 2.07 -4.58 8.26
N MET A 119 1.91 -5.88 8.00
CA MET A 119 2.99 -6.86 8.04
C MET A 119 3.62 -6.97 6.65
N GLU A 120 4.86 -6.53 6.51
CA GLU A 120 5.63 -6.57 5.26
C GLU A 120 6.74 -7.63 5.31
N ARG A 121 7.17 -8.12 4.14
CA ARG A 121 8.19 -9.16 4.04
C ARG A 121 9.56 -8.56 3.71
N THR A 122 10.56 -8.85 4.54
CA THR A 122 11.96 -8.51 4.28
C THR A 122 12.64 -9.61 3.46
N THR A 123 13.93 -9.45 3.14
CA THR A 123 14.74 -10.47 2.46
C THR A 123 14.81 -11.80 3.21
N THR A 124 14.69 -11.78 4.55
CA THR A 124 14.87 -12.97 5.40
C THR A 124 13.75 -13.22 6.41
N ASP A 125 12.90 -12.23 6.71
CA ASP A 125 11.92 -12.28 7.80
C ASP A 125 10.71 -11.35 7.51
N TRP A 126 9.99 -10.94 8.55
CA TRP A 126 8.86 -9.99 8.51
C TRP A 126 9.18 -8.70 9.28
N GLN A 127 8.51 -7.62 8.93
CA GLN A 127 8.58 -6.34 9.63
C GLN A 127 7.21 -5.65 9.69
N THR A 128 7.10 -4.65 10.56
CA THR A 128 5.99 -3.70 10.55
C THR A 128 6.31 -2.63 9.51
N SER A 129 5.34 -2.29 8.66
CA SER A 129 5.52 -1.25 7.65
C SER A 129 5.95 0.09 8.25
N LEU A 130 6.73 0.89 7.52
CA LEU A 130 7.12 2.23 7.97
C LEU A 130 5.88 3.11 8.21
N ASN A 131 4.93 3.12 7.25
CA ASN A 131 3.74 3.97 7.28
C ASN A 131 2.46 3.16 7.55
N PRO A 132 1.43 3.75 8.18
CA PRO A 132 0.07 3.20 8.19
C PRO A 132 -0.42 2.88 6.78
N GLY A 133 -1.09 1.74 6.60
CA GLY A 133 -1.53 1.26 5.28
C GLY A 133 -0.47 0.48 4.50
N GLY A 134 0.82 0.54 4.88
CA GLY A 134 1.88 -0.22 4.20
C GLY A 134 2.27 0.33 2.83
N THR A 135 2.85 -0.54 1.99
CA THR A 135 3.28 -0.24 0.61
C THR A 135 2.47 -1.02 -0.45
N PRO A 136 1.14 -0.89 -0.52
CA PRO A 136 0.35 -1.61 -1.52
C PRO A 136 0.81 -1.28 -2.94
N LYS A 137 0.95 -2.31 -3.78
CA LYS A 137 1.47 -2.27 -5.16
C LYS A 137 2.92 -1.78 -5.29
N ALA A 138 3.69 -1.71 -4.20
CA ALA A 138 5.01 -1.10 -4.15
C ALA A 138 6.02 -1.92 -3.31
N PRO A 139 7.35 -1.70 -3.48
CA PRO A 139 8.36 -2.39 -2.67
C PRO A 139 8.19 -2.17 -1.16
N ASN A 140 8.26 -3.26 -0.39
CA ASN A 140 8.24 -3.21 1.07
C ASN A 140 9.30 -2.25 1.64
N SER A 141 8.94 -1.53 2.70
CA SER A 141 9.74 -0.45 3.29
C SER A 141 11.11 -0.87 3.84
N SER A 142 11.40 -2.18 3.98
CA SER A 142 12.75 -2.72 4.29
C SER A 142 13.73 -2.75 3.11
N GLY A 143 13.27 -2.48 1.90
CA GLY A 143 14.06 -2.56 0.66
C GLY A 143 14.10 -1.27 -0.15
N ALA A 144 13.29 -0.27 0.21
CA ALA A 144 13.34 1.06 -0.37
C ALA A 144 14.61 1.80 0.10
N VAL A 145 15.72 1.53 -0.59
CA VAL A 145 16.65 2.62 -0.89
C VAL A 145 15.89 3.54 -1.83
N GLU A 146 15.83 4.83 -1.53
CA GLU A 146 15.37 5.82 -2.50
C GLU A 146 16.36 5.80 -3.67
N GLU A 147 16.03 5.09 -4.75
CA GLU A 147 16.64 5.36 -6.04
C GLU A 147 16.05 6.70 -6.51
N PRO A 148 16.86 7.76 -6.63
CA PRO A 148 16.37 9.00 -7.23
C PRO A 148 16.03 8.70 -8.68
N GLU A 149 14.82 9.06 -9.11
CA GLU A 149 14.44 8.96 -10.52
C GLU A 149 15.41 9.83 -11.34
N GLU A 150 16.23 9.19 -12.19
CA GLU A 150 17.17 9.92 -13.04
C GLU A 150 16.40 10.73 -14.09
N GLU A 151 16.53 12.06 -14.03
CA GLU A 151 15.95 12.99 -15.00
C GLU A 151 16.50 12.72 -16.42
N GLU A 152 15.69 12.17 -17.33
CA GLU A 152 16.03 12.16 -18.76
C GLU A 152 15.95 13.58 -19.33
N GLU A 153 17.11 14.25 -19.40
CA GLU A 153 17.29 15.59 -19.96
C GLU A 153 16.97 15.62 -21.49
N ALA A 154 15.74 15.98 -21.84
CA ALA A 154 15.29 16.12 -23.22
C ALA A 154 15.67 17.49 -23.81
N LYS A 155 16.48 17.49 -24.88
CA LYS A 155 16.94 18.69 -25.60
C LYS A 155 15.83 19.43 -26.36
N GLU A 156 15.91 20.77 -26.32
CA GLU A 156 15.17 21.69 -27.19
C GLU A 156 15.39 21.45 -28.69
N GLU A 157 14.32 21.47 -29.50
CA GLU A 157 14.19 22.29 -30.74
C GLU A 157 12.69 22.62 -30.97
N GLU A 158 12.38 23.88 -31.31
CA GLU A 158 11.05 24.46 -31.65
C GLU A 158 10.95 24.71 -33.19
N PRO A 159 9.80 25.13 -33.81
CA PRO A 159 8.38 25.21 -33.40
C PRO A 159 7.46 24.41 -34.39
N GLU A 160 6.13 24.55 -34.58
CA GLU A 160 5.04 25.43 -34.11
C GLU A 160 3.70 24.64 -34.21
N ALA A 161 2.75 24.79 -33.28
CA ALA A 161 1.33 24.45 -33.49
C ALA A 161 0.38 25.23 -32.54
N PRO A 162 -0.87 25.55 -32.96
CA PRO A 162 -1.73 26.53 -32.27
C PRO A 162 -2.31 26.09 -30.92
N PRO A 163 -2.73 27.03 -30.05
CA PRO A 163 -2.87 26.78 -28.61
C PRO A 163 -4.01 25.83 -28.26
N ALA A 164 -3.66 24.76 -27.54
CA ALA A 164 -4.62 24.01 -26.75
C ALA A 164 -4.96 24.80 -25.48
N ILE A 165 -6.24 24.83 -25.13
CA ILE A 165 -6.71 25.28 -23.82
C ILE A 165 -6.17 24.32 -22.77
N THR A 166 -5.16 24.74 -22.00
CA THR A 166 -4.64 24.00 -20.86
C THR A 166 -5.72 23.94 -19.78
N SER A 167 -5.93 22.75 -19.22
CA SER A 167 -6.71 22.61 -17.99
C SER A 167 -5.81 23.04 -16.84
N ASN A 168 -6.33 23.87 -15.92
CA ASN A 168 -5.65 24.12 -14.65
C ASN A 168 -5.29 22.78 -14.01
N GLN A 169 -4.07 22.69 -13.51
CA GLN A 169 -3.52 21.58 -12.78
C GLN A 169 -3.67 21.87 -11.27
N PRO A 170 -3.70 20.84 -10.42
CA PRO A 170 -3.68 21.04 -8.98
C PRO A 170 -2.27 21.35 -8.48
N PRO A 171 -2.13 22.10 -7.37
CA PRO A 171 -0.83 22.41 -6.78
C PRO A 171 -0.17 21.19 -6.15
N ILE A 172 1.15 21.12 -6.28
CA ILE A 172 2.03 20.08 -5.73
C ILE A 172 2.56 20.55 -4.37
N ALA A 173 2.03 19.95 -3.29
CA ALA A 173 2.45 20.29 -1.92
C ALA A 173 3.79 19.64 -1.55
N ASN A 174 4.71 20.43 -0.99
CA ASN A 174 6.00 19.96 -0.48
C ASN A 174 6.29 20.64 0.87
N ALA A 175 6.31 19.83 1.93
CA ALA A 175 6.50 20.24 3.32
C ALA A 175 7.96 20.19 3.80
N GLY A 176 8.91 19.94 2.89
CA GLY A 176 10.30 19.67 3.24
C GLY A 176 10.54 18.27 3.80
N ASP A 177 11.70 18.11 4.43
CA ASP A 177 12.25 16.81 4.81
C ASP A 177 11.65 16.36 6.15
N ASN A 178 11.55 15.04 6.40
CA ASN A 178 10.95 14.52 7.63
C ASN A 178 11.72 14.93 8.91
N ILE A 179 11.05 15.67 9.81
CA ILE A 179 11.66 16.19 11.06
C ILE A 179 11.38 15.25 12.24
N ILE A 180 12.44 14.73 12.87
CA ILE A 180 12.36 14.03 14.15
C ILE A 180 12.57 15.03 15.29
N GLY A 181 11.54 15.21 16.13
CA GLY A 181 11.56 16.13 17.27
C GLY A 181 11.50 15.44 18.63
N PHE A 182 12.17 16.02 19.63
CA PHE A 182 11.98 15.65 21.04
C PHE A 182 10.74 16.33 21.66
N VAL A 183 10.23 15.79 22.77
CA VAL A 183 9.10 16.40 23.49
C VAL A 183 9.47 17.80 23.99
N ASN A 184 8.66 18.80 23.63
CA ASN A 184 8.89 20.24 23.81
C ASN A 184 9.97 20.89 22.91
N GLN A 185 10.40 20.22 21.84
CA GLN A 185 11.17 20.87 20.78
C GLN A 185 10.25 21.76 19.93
N GLU A 186 10.70 22.97 19.62
CA GLU A 186 10.06 23.85 18.64
C GLU A 186 10.41 23.35 17.22
N ILE A 187 9.39 23.22 16.37
CA ILE A 187 9.50 22.78 14.98
C ILE A 187 8.84 23.86 14.11
N GLU A 188 9.60 24.36 13.15
CA GLU A 188 9.11 25.29 12.13
C GLU A 188 8.65 24.47 10.91
N PHE A 189 7.55 24.90 10.28
CA PHE A 189 6.94 24.22 9.14
C PHE A 189 7.02 25.13 7.92
N ASP A 190 7.71 24.69 6.87
CA ASP A 190 7.96 25.46 5.67
C ASP A 190 7.29 24.81 4.45
N GLY A 191 6.36 25.53 3.82
CA GLY A 191 5.64 25.09 2.63
C GLY A 191 6.18 25.69 1.33
N THR A 192 7.23 26.52 1.38
CA THR A 192 7.75 27.28 0.22
C THR A 192 8.35 26.42 -0.89
N LYS A 193 8.59 25.13 -0.63
CA LYS A 193 8.97 24.14 -1.65
C LYS A 193 7.80 23.67 -2.51
N SER A 194 6.55 24.02 -2.17
CA SER A 194 5.36 23.67 -2.95
C SER A 194 5.32 24.47 -4.25
N SER A 195 4.78 23.89 -5.33
CA SER A 195 4.67 24.54 -6.64
C SER A 195 3.30 24.33 -7.27
N ASP A 196 2.83 25.31 -8.04
CA ASP A 196 1.68 25.14 -8.92
C ASP A 196 2.18 24.93 -10.36
N PRO A 197 1.72 23.90 -11.10
CA PRO A 197 2.18 23.67 -12.48
C PRO A 197 1.78 24.76 -13.49
N ASP A 198 0.80 25.61 -13.17
CA ASP A 198 0.40 26.77 -13.97
C ASP A 198 1.00 28.10 -13.44
N GLU A 199 1.91 28.03 -12.45
CA GLU A 199 2.51 29.16 -11.72
C GLU A 199 1.51 30.04 -10.93
N ASP A 200 0.34 29.50 -10.57
CA ASP A 200 -0.66 30.19 -9.73
C ASP A 200 -0.18 30.48 -8.28
N GLU A 201 -0.79 31.48 -7.63
CA GLU A 201 -0.47 31.88 -6.25
C GLU A 201 -0.92 30.82 -5.21
N LEU A 202 0.03 30.23 -4.49
CA LEU A 202 -0.21 29.18 -3.50
C LEU A 202 -0.58 29.70 -2.11
N PHE A 203 -1.44 28.93 -1.42
CA PHE A 203 -1.76 29.11 0.00
C PHE A 203 -1.46 27.83 0.79
N CYS A 204 -0.62 27.92 1.82
CA CYS A 204 -0.30 26.78 2.69
C CYS A 204 -1.17 26.80 3.96
N SER A 205 -1.61 25.62 4.41
CA SER A 205 -2.29 25.44 5.71
C SER A 205 -1.88 24.12 6.35
N TRP A 206 -1.70 24.11 7.67
CA TRP A 206 -1.18 22.93 8.39
C TRP A 206 -2.25 22.30 9.27
N ASN A 207 -2.50 21.00 9.10
CA ASN A 207 -3.45 20.23 9.91
C ASN A 207 -2.71 19.13 10.70
N MET A 208 -2.74 19.23 12.03
CA MET A 208 -2.02 18.34 12.92
C MET A 208 -2.79 17.04 13.26
N GLY A 209 -3.69 16.60 12.38
CA GLY A 209 -4.50 15.37 12.53
C GLY A 209 -5.57 15.41 13.63
N ASN A 210 -5.63 16.49 14.42
CA ASN A 210 -6.59 16.67 15.51
C ASN A 210 -7.82 17.53 15.12
N GLY A 211 -7.98 17.84 13.83
CA GLY A 211 -9.07 18.67 13.30
C GLY A 211 -8.90 20.17 13.52
N LYS A 212 -7.77 20.62 14.09
CA LYS A 212 -7.43 22.03 14.21
C LYS A 212 -6.41 22.40 13.13
N VAL A 213 -6.82 23.24 12.18
CA VAL A 213 -5.92 23.90 11.24
C VAL A 213 -5.15 25.01 11.97
N ILE A 214 -3.86 25.11 11.72
CA ILE A 214 -3.03 26.25 12.10
C ILE A 214 -2.78 27.07 10.84
N ASP A 215 -3.45 28.22 10.77
CA ASP A 215 -3.17 29.25 9.77
C ASP A 215 -2.12 30.24 10.31
N LYS A 216 -1.18 30.61 9.44
CA LYS A 216 -0.41 31.87 9.41
C LYS A 216 0.78 32.07 10.37
N PRO A 217 1.72 32.98 10.03
CA PRO A 217 1.74 33.90 8.86
C PRO A 217 1.99 33.22 7.52
#